data_AF-A0A5B0E639-F1
#
_entry.id   AF-A0A5B0E639-F1
#
_cell.length_a   1.000
_cell.length_b   1.000
_cell.length_c   1.000
_cell.angle_alpha   90.00
_cell.angle_beta   90.00
_cell.angle_gamma   90.00
#
_symmetry.space_group_name_H-M   'P 1'
#
loop_
_entity.id
_entity.type
_entity.pdbx_description
1 polymer ?
#
loop_
_entity_poly.entity_id
_entity_poly.type
_entity_poly.pdbx_seq_one_letter_code
_entity_poly.pdbx_strand_id
1 'polypeptide(L)'
;MNDIDEQLREIIPRLRRFAVSLTRNPSSADDLVQASLERALSSWGDKRPEGDLRAWLFSILYRQFLDAHRRSRRYARMLEFFTGRDDTQPSVERTVIAQSTLKAFDQLTTEQRALLLWVSVEGLSYKEVAEILDVPTGTVMSRLSRARQALRQLSDGEITGPSLRRLK
;
A
#
# COMPACT_ATOMS: atom_id res chain seq x y z
N MET A 1 29.44 5.42 2.94
CA MET A 1 28.92 4.18 2.33
C MET A 1 28.09 3.39 3.34
N ASN A 2 28.66 2.99 4.50
CA ASN A 2 27.94 2.20 5.52
C ASN A 2 26.56 2.74 5.97
N ASP A 3 26.42 4.04 6.23
CA ASP A 3 25.17 4.64 6.76
C ASP A 3 23.94 4.39 5.85
N ILE A 4 24.12 4.46 4.52
CA ILE A 4 23.03 4.19 3.57
C ILE A 4 22.67 2.70 3.56
N ASP A 5 23.67 1.81 3.58
CA ASP A 5 23.43 0.36 3.59
C ASP A 5 22.72 -0.08 4.87
N GLU A 6 23.03 0.56 6.01
CA GLU A 6 22.38 0.32 7.30
C GLU A 6 20.92 0.80 7.29
N GLN A 7 20.66 2.04 6.85
CA GLN A 7 19.30 2.56 6.66
C GLN A 7 18.47 1.70 5.69
N LEU A 8 19.07 1.23 4.59
CA LEU A 8 18.39 0.32 3.66
C LEU A 8 18.07 -1.03 4.30
N ARG A 9 18.97 -1.61 5.10
CA ARG A 9 18.71 -2.87 5.83
C ARG A 9 17.53 -2.76 6.80
N GLU A 10 17.34 -1.60 7.44
CA GLU A 10 16.17 -1.36 8.30
C GLU A 10 14.87 -1.14 7.51
N ILE A 11 14.96 -0.49 6.35
CA ILE A 11 13.79 -0.12 5.53
C ILE A 11 13.30 -1.28 4.64
N ILE A 12 14.17 -2.17 4.16
CA ILE A 12 13.80 -3.29 3.28
C ILE A 12 12.71 -4.20 3.88
N PRO A 13 12.77 -4.64 5.16
CA PRO A 13 11.68 -5.39 5.78
C PRO A 13 10.35 -4.64 5.85
N ARG A 14 10.38 -3.30 5.96
CA ARG A 14 9.18 -2.43 5.93
C ARG A 14 8.59 -2.39 4.51
N LEU A 15 9.42 -2.15 3.50
CA LEU A 15 9.03 -2.20 2.09
C LEU A 15 8.42 -3.55 1.71
N ARG A 16 8.99 -4.67 2.18
CA ARG A 16 8.48 -6.02 1.95
C ARG A 16 7.09 -6.25 2.54
N ARG A 17 6.87 -5.90 3.82
CA ARG A 17 5.54 -6.01 4.45
C ARG A 17 4.49 -5.20 3.70
N PHE A 18 4.86 -3.99 3.28
CA PHE A 18 4.02 -3.13 2.47
C PHE A 18 3.72 -3.76 1.10
N ALA A 19 4.73 -4.23 0.36
CA ALA A 19 4.56 -4.90 -0.92
C ALA A 19 3.66 -6.15 -0.84
N VAL A 20 3.80 -6.97 0.21
CA VAL A 20 2.91 -8.12 0.47
C VAL A 20 1.47 -7.66 0.66
N SER A 21 1.24 -6.57 1.40
CA SER A 21 -0.11 -6.03 1.58
C SER A 21 -0.76 -5.54 0.29
N LEU A 22 0.02 -5.02 -0.67
CA LEU A 22 -0.50 -4.53 -1.95
C LEU A 22 -0.80 -5.68 -2.90
N THR A 23 0.16 -6.60 -3.04
CA THR A 23 0.17 -7.68 -4.04
C THR A 23 -0.61 -8.92 -3.64
N ARG A 24 -0.74 -9.20 -2.33
CA ARG A 24 -1.23 -10.47 -1.74
C ARG A 24 -0.42 -11.72 -2.13
N ASN A 25 0.75 -11.55 -2.73
CA ASN A 25 1.60 -12.66 -3.16
C ASN A 25 3.04 -12.39 -2.71
N PRO A 26 3.65 -13.24 -1.85
CA PRO A 26 5.01 -13.02 -1.36
C PRO A 26 6.07 -12.91 -2.47
N SER A 27 5.99 -13.74 -3.51
CA SER A 27 6.95 -13.69 -4.64
C SER A 27 6.82 -12.38 -5.42
N SER A 28 5.59 -12.00 -5.79
CA SER A 28 5.36 -10.70 -6.48
C SER A 28 5.68 -9.49 -5.61
N ALA A 29 5.64 -9.64 -4.27
CA ALA A 29 6.09 -8.61 -3.35
C ALA A 29 7.62 -8.49 -3.33
N ASP A 30 8.34 -9.61 -3.38
CA ASP A 30 9.81 -9.63 -3.44
C ASP A 30 10.31 -9.05 -4.76
N ASP A 31 9.71 -9.43 -5.90
CA ASP A 31 9.99 -8.85 -7.22
C ASP A 31 9.79 -7.32 -7.22
N LEU A 32 8.69 -6.86 -6.62
CA LEU A 32 8.35 -5.43 -6.52
C LEU A 32 9.34 -4.67 -5.63
N VAL A 33 9.79 -5.26 -4.51
CA VAL A 33 10.82 -4.66 -3.66
C VAL A 33 12.15 -4.58 -4.40
N GLN A 34 12.57 -5.64 -5.09
CA GLN A 34 13.80 -5.63 -5.89
C GLN A 34 13.75 -4.53 -6.96
N ALA A 35 12.71 -4.49 -7.78
CA ALA A 35 12.54 -3.46 -8.81
C ALA A 35 12.49 -2.03 -8.23
N SER A 36 11.99 -1.88 -6.99
CA SER A 36 11.96 -0.57 -6.29
C SER A 36 13.36 -0.13 -5.88
N LEU A 37 14.16 -1.04 -5.34
CA LEU A 37 15.53 -0.78 -4.91
C LEU A 37 16.45 -0.52 -6.11
N GLU A 38 16.35 -1.32 -7.18
CA GLU A 38 17.07 -1.09 -8.44
C GLU A 38 16.76 0.30 -9.00
N ARG A 39 15.47 0.70 -9.01
CA ARG A 39 15.04 2.02 -9.48
C ARG A 39 15.53 3.15 -8.58
N ALA A 40 15.56 2.95 -7.26
CA ALA A 40 16.03 3.92 -6.28
C ALA A 40 17.55 4.14 -6.39
N LEU A 41 18.33 3.06 -6.44
CA LEU A 41 19.79 3.12 -6.64
C LEU A 41 20.15 3.79 -7.97
N SER A 42 19.40 3.47 -9.03
CA SER A 42 19.61 4.06 -10.37
C SER A 42 19.30 5.56 -10.46
N SER A 43 18.46 6.11 -9.56
CA SER A 43 18.22 7.57 -9.46
C SER A 43 18.60 8.12 -8.09
N TRP A 44 19.65 7.58 -7.48
CA TRP A 44 20.08 8.04 -6.15
C TRP A 44 20.52 9.52 -6.16
N GLY A 45 21.12 9.97 -7.26
CA GLY A 45 21.51 11.37 -7.47
C GLY A 45 20.32 12.34 -7.57
N ASP A 46 19.13 11.87 -7.93
CA ASP A 46 17.91 12.68 -8.01
C ASP A 46 17.16 12.75 -6.66
N LYS A 47 17.63 12.04 -5.63
CA LYS A 47 17.02 12.07 -4.30
C LYS A 47 17.15 13.48 -3.71
N ARG A 48 16.02 14.12 -3.40
CA ARG A 48 16.01 15.41 -2.68
C ARG A 48 16.72 15.27 -1.32
N PRO A 49 17.71 16.12 -0.99
CA PRO A 49 18.45 16.01 0.28
C PRO A 49 17.56 16.11 1.53
N GLU A 50 16.51 16.92 1.48
CA GLU A 50 15.64 17.24 2.62
C GLU A 50 14.42 16.29 2.77
N GLY A 51 14.40 15.16 2.04
CA GLY A 51 13.29 14.18 2.08
C GLY A 51 13.60 12.93 2.91
N ASP A 52 12.61 12.45 3.67
CA ASP A 52 12.68 11.17 4.38
C ASP A 52 12.97 10.02 3.40
N LEU A 53 14.03 9.25 3.66
CA LEU A 53 14.48 8.18 2.77
C LEU A 53 13.40 7.10 2.61
N ARG A 54 12.73 6.78 3.71
CA ARG A 54 11.66 5.77 3.76
C ARG A 54 10.43 6.22 2.99
N ALA A 55 9.99 7.48 3.14
CA ALA A 55 8.90 8.05 2.34
C ALA A 55 9.23 8.04 0.83
N TRP A 56 10.45 8.42 0.45
CA TRP A 56 10.89 8.38 -0.95
C TRP A 56 10.86 6.95 -1.51
N LEU A 57 11.38 5.95 -0.78
CA LEU A 57 11.34 4.54 -1.19
C LEU A 57 9.91 3.99 -1.30
N PHE A 58 9.02 4.34 -0.36
CA PHE A 58 7.59 4.00 -0.47
C PHE A 58 6.93 4.63 -1.70
N SER A 59 7.32 5.85 -2.09
CA SER A 59 6.80 6.52 -3.29
C SER A 59 7.20 5.78 -4.58
N ILE A 60 8.44 5.29 -4.68
CA ILE A 60 8.93 4.51 -5.82
C ILE A 60 8.15 3.19 -5.93
N LEU A 61 8.07 2.45 -4.82
CA LEU A 61 7.39 1.16 -4.75
C LEU A 61 5.90 1.28 -5.10
N TYR A 62 5.21 2.27 -4.54
CA TYR A 62 3.78 2.47 -4.79
C TYR A 62 3.51 2.87 -6.25
N ARG A 63 4.35 3.71 -6.86
CA ARG A 63 4.24 4.06 -8.29
C ARG A 63 4.47 2.84 -9.19
N GLN A 64 5.52 2.06 -8.93
CA GLN A 64 5.77 0.81 -9.67
C GLN A 64 4.61 -0.19 -9.55
N PHE A 65 4.03 -0.35 -8.36
CA PHE A 65 2.84 -1.19 -8.17
C PHE A 65 1.66 -0.70 -9.02
N LEU A 66 1.34 0.60 -8.97
CA LEU A 66 0.24 1.16 -9.74
C LEU A 66 0.45 0.99 -11.25
N ASP A 67 1.67 1.18 -11.75
CA ASP A 67 1.96 1.05 -13.17
C ASP A 67 2.02 -0.41 -13.64
N ALA A 68 2.44 -1.36 -12.79
CA ALA A 68 2.27 -2.79 -13.04
C ALA A 68 0.79 -3.19 -13.10
N HIS A 69 -0.02 -2.72 -12.13
CA HIS A 69 -1.45 -3.02 -12.06
C HIS A 69 -2.23 -2.42 -13.25
N ARG A 70 -1.91 -1.18 -13.64
CA ARG A 70 -2.46 -0.52 -14.85
C ARG A 70 -2.12 -1.27 -16.13
N ARG A 71 -0.87 -1.74 -16.29
CA ARG A 71 -0.44 -2.55 -17.44
C ARG A 71 -1.19 -3.88 -17.49
N SER A 72 -1.29 -4.60 -16.37
CA SER A 72 -2.06 -5.85 -16.28
C SER A 72 -3.54 -5.65 -16.66
N ARG A 73 -4.22 -4.64 -16.07
CA ARG A 73 -5.61 -4.29 -16.42
C ARG A 73 -5.80 -3.80 -17.86
N ARG A 74 -4.76 -3.33 -18.54
CA ARG A 74 -4.79 -3.01 -19.98
C ARG A 74 -4.63 -4.27 -20.83
N TYR A 75 -3.73 -5.18 -20.43
CA TYR A 75 -3.50 -6.44 -21.13
C TYR A 75 -4.71 -7.38 -21.04
N ALA A 76 -5.32 -7.52 -19.86
CA ALA A 76 -6.56 -8.30 -19.68
C ALA A 76 -7.67 -7.84 -20.64
N ARG A 77 -7.99 -6.53 -20.66
CA ARG A 77 -8.97 -5.95 -21.60
C ARG A 77 -8.62 -6.11 -23.07
N MET A 78 -7.33 -6.14 -23.40
CA MET A 78 -6.88 -6.41 -24.76
C MET A 78 -7.12 -7.88 -25.11
N LEU A 79 -6.82 -8.80 -24.18
CA LEU A 79 -7.06 -10.23 -24.36
C LEU A 79 -8.56 -10.54 -24.48
N GLU A 80 -9.41 -9.98 -23.61
CA GLU A 80 -10.88 -10.04 -23.67
C GLU A 80 -11.41 -9.66 -25.06
N PHE A 81 -10.88 -8.56 -25.64
CA PHE A 81 -11.24 -8.09 -26.99
C PHE A 81 -10.84 -9.05 -28.11
N PHE A 82 -9.76 -9.82 -27.94
CA PHE A 82 -9.29 -10.79 -28.95
C PHE A 82 -9.85 -12.22 -28.76
N THR A 83 -10.19 -12.63 -27.54
CA THR A 83 -10.59 -14.02 -27.24
C THR A 83 -12.08 -14.22 -27.01
N GLY A 84 -12.86 -13.14 -26.85
CA GLY A 84 -14.33 -13.21 -26.75
C GLY A 84 -14.85 -14.04 -25.57
N ARG A 85 -14.03 -14.21 -24.52
CA ARG A 85 -14.36 -14.95 -23.30
C ARG A 85 -14.21 -14.07 -22.07
N ASP A 86 -15.18 -14.23 -21.17
CA ASP A 86 -15.28 -13.50 -19.91
C ASP A 86 -14.56 -14.24 -18.77
N ASP A 87 -14.21 -13.44 -17.76
CA ASP A 87 -13.77 -13.74 -16.40
C ASP A 87 -12.53 -14.62 -16.16
N THR A 88 -11.45 -13.97 -15.72
CA THR A 88 -10.54 -14.54 -14.71
C THR A 88 -10.17 -13.49 -13.65
N GLN A 89 -11.10 -13.17 -12.74
CA GLN A 89 -10.71 -12.69 -11.43
C GLN A 89 -9.95 -13.80 -10.66
N PRO A 90 -8.76 -13.54 -10.11
CA PRO A 90 -8.13 -14.48 -9.18
C PRO A 90 -8.91 -14.48 -7.86
N SER A 91 -9.83 -15.43 -7.70
CA SER A 91 -10.38 -15.75 -6.39
C SER A 91 -9.33 -16.52 -5.58
N VAL A 92 -9.08 -16.08 -4.34
CA VAL A 92 -8.17 -16.78 -3.42
C VAL A 92 -8.92 -17.03 -2.13
N GLU A 93 -9.17 -18.30 -1.84
CA GLU A 93 -9.95 -18.77 -0.70
C GLU A 93 -9.09 -18.96 0.57
N ARG A 94 -9.74 -18.74 1.73
CA ARG A 94 -9.43 -19.29 3.08
C ARG A 94 -8.15 -18.83 3.78
N THR A 95 -8.25 -18.36 5.03
CA THR A 95 -8.33 -19.27 6.21
C THR A 95 -9.28 -18.72 7.31
N VAL A 96 -9.30 -19.37 8.48
CA VAL A 96 -10.16 -19.26 9.70
C VAL A 96 -9.23 -19.40 10.93
N ILE A 97 -9.22 -18.62 12.03
CA ILE A 97 -9.82 -17.32 12.42
C ILE A 97 -8.75 -16.45 13.13
N ALA A 98 -8.60 -15.19 12.69
CA ALA A 98 -7.94 -14.02 13.33
C ALA A 98 -8.19 -12.76 12.47
N GLN A 99 -9.31 -12.78 11.75
CA GLN A 99 -9.30 -12.39 10.33
C GLN A 99 -10.51 -11.58 9.91
N SER A 100 -11.49 -11.29 10.75
CA SER A 100 -12.56 -10.33 10.39
C SER A 100 -11.92 -9.00 9.98
N THR A 101 -11.01 -8.47 10.79
CA THR A 101 -10.24 -7.26 10.48
C THR A 101 -9.28 -7.42 9.28
N LEU A 102 -8.62 -8.57 9.10
CA LEU A 102 -7.73 -8.78 7.95
C LEU A 102 -8.49 -8.97 6.63
N LYS A 103 -9.63 -9.67 6.64
CA LYS A 103 -10.56 -9.82 5.50
C LYS A 103 -11.27 -8.51 5.19
N ALA A 104 -11.62 -7.71 6.20
CA ALA A 104 -12.13 -6.35 6.02
C ALA A 104 -11.05 -5.44 5.41
N PHE A 105 -9.81 -5.53 5.91
CA PHE A 105 -8.67 -4.82 5.33
C PHE A 105 -8.42 -5.24 3.87
N ASP A 106 -8.55 -6.53 3.54
CA ASP A 106 -8.45 -7.01 2.15
C ASP A 106 -9.66 -6.69 1.26
N GLN A 107 -10.76 -6.16 1.80
CA GLN A 107 -11.84 -5.61 0.98
C GLN A 107 -11.64 -4.12 0.66
N LEU A 108 -10.69 -3.45 1.31
CA LEU A 108 -10.34 -2.07 1.01
C LEU A 108 -9.63 -1.92 -0.34
N THR A 109 -9.82 -0.77 -0.97
CA THR A 109 -9.04 -0.41 -2.17
C THR A 109 -7.56 -0.33 -1.84
N THR A 110 -6.69 -0.55 -2.83
CA THR A 110 -5.23 -0.44 -2.68
C THR A 110 -4.81 0.88 -2.03
N GLU A 111 -5.42 2.00 -2.42
CA GLU A 111 -5.11 3.31 -1.84
C GLU A 111 -5.52 3.41 -0.36
N GLN A 112 -6.70 2.90 0.00
CA GLN A 112 -7.16 2.85 1.39
C GLN A 112 -6.23 2.00 2.26
N ARG A 113 -5.82 0.82 1.78
CA ARG A 113 -4.84 -0.06 2.43
C ARG A 113 -3.51 0.66 2.63
N ALA A 114 -3.03 1.35 1.59
CA ALA A 114 -1.76 2.05 1.63
C ALA A 114 -1.75 3.21 2.65
N LEU A 115 -2.77 4.07 2.62
CA LEU A 115 -2.97 5.15 3.59
C LEU A 115 -2.98 4.66 5.04
N LEU A 116 -3.68 3.55 5.31
CA LEU A 116 -3.78 2.99 6.66
C LEU A 116 -2.44 2.44 7.15
N LEU A 117 -1.69 1.73 6.30
CA LEU A 117 -0.39 1.15 6.66
C LEU A 117 0.68 2.22 6.85
N TRP A 118 0.80 3.17 5.93
CA TRP A 118 1.79 4.24 6.04
C TRP A 118 1.64 5.03 7.35
N VAL A 119 0.42 5.42 7.70
CA VAL A 119 0.17 6.18 8.93
C VAL A 119 0.21 5.31 10.18
N SER A 120 -0.42 4.12 10.16
CA SER A 120 -0.73 3.37 11.39
C SER A 120 0.25 2.24 11.70
N VAL A 121 1.06 1.81 10.73
CA VAL A 121 2.07 0.74 10.89
C VAL A 121 3.48 1.29 10.68
N GLU A 122 3.69 2.08 9.63
CA GLU A 122 5.01 2.62 9.31
C GLU A 122 5.32 3.95 10.02
N GLY A 123 4.29 4.62 10.55
CA GLY A 123 4.41 5.85 11.34
C GLY A 123 4.76 7.09 10.53
N LEU A 124 4.38 7.13 9.25
CA LEU A 124 4.57 8.30 8.40
C LEU A 124 3.62 9.43 8.83
N SER A 125 4.16 10.64 8.89
CA SER A 125 3.37 11.86 9.02
C SER A 125 2.47 12.08 7.81
N TYR A 126 1.41 12.87 7.97
CA TYR A 126 0.55 13.24 6.84
C TYR A 126 1.28 14.04 5.75
N LYS A 127 2.42 14.68 6.08
CA LYS A 127 3.28 15.37 5.12
C LYS A 127 4.06 14.36 4.25
N GLU A 128 4.72 13.38 4.86
CA GLU A 128 5.41 12.31 4.11
C GLU A 128 4.44 11.52 3.21
N VAL A 129 3.21 11.24 3.68
CA VAL A 129 2.18 10.59 2.87
C VAL A 129 1.66 11.49 1.74
N ALA A 130 1.60 12.80 1.95
CA ALA A 130 1.28 13.78 0.90
C ALA A 130 2.37 13.81 -0.19
N GLU A 131 3.64 13.76 0.20
CA GLU A 131 4.80 13.68 -0.70
C GLU A 131 4.82 12.36 -1.50
N ILE A 132 4.46 11.22 -0.88
CA ILE A 132 4.32 9.93 -1.57
C ILE A 132 3.24 9.98 -2.66
N LEU A 133 2.06 10.52 -2.32
CA LEU A 133 0.87 10.51 -3.17
C LEU A 133 0.80 11.69 -4.15
N ASP A 134 1.67 12.69 -4.01
CA ASP A 134 1.66 13.95 -4.77
C ASP A 134 0.31 14.69 -4.65
N VAL A 135 -0.15 14.88 -3.40
CA VAL A 135 -1.42 15.55 -3.08
C VAL A 135 -1.29 16.45 -1.84
N PRO A 136 -2.17 17.46 -1.65
CA PRO A 136 -2.16 18.27 -0.42
C PRO A 136 -2.38 17.45 0.86
N THR A 137 -1.77 17.86 1.97
CA THR A 137 -1.91 17.22 3.30
C THR A 137 -3.37 17.10 3.77
N GLY A 138 -4.22 18.09 3.47
CA GLY A 138 -5.66 18.02 3.75
C GLY A 138 -6.40 16.94 2.94
N THR A 139 -5.92 16.66 1.73
CA THR A 139 -6.41 15.54 0.91
C THR A 139 -6.05 14.20 1.57
N VAL A 140 -4.83 14.06 2.11
CA VAL A 140 -4.44 12.86 2.89
C VAL A 140 -5.36 12.65 4.08
N MET A 141 -5.62 13.70 4.89
CA MET A 141 -6.51 13.61 6.06
C MET A 141 -7.93 13.13 5.67
N SER A 142 -8.51 13.72 4.62
CA SER A 142 -9.87 13.33 4.16
C SER A 142 -9.93 11.93 3.56
N ARG A 143 -8.92 11.51 2.77
CA ARG A 143 -8.84 10.13 2.24
C ARG A 143 -8.61 9.11 3.34
N LEU A 144 -7.74 9.39 4.31
CA LEU A 144 -7.49 8.54 5.48
C LEU A 144 -8.73 8.39 6.35
N SER A 145 -9.50 9.46 6.57
CA SER A 145 -10.78 9.40 7.29
C SER A 145 -11.75 8.43 6.61
N ARG A 146 -11.91 8.53 5.28
CA ARG A 146 -12.73 7.59 4.48
C ARG A 146 -12.19 6.16 4.52
N ALA A 147 -10.87 5.96 4.51
CA ALA A 147 -10.27 4.63 4.64
C ALA A 147 -10.55 3.99 6.01
N ARG A 148 -10.47 4.77 7.10
CA ARG A 148 -10.86 4.32 8.46
C ARG A 148 -12.36 4.03 8.55
N GLN A 149 -13.21 4.83 7.90
CA GLN A 149 -14.65 4.60 7.84
C GLN A 149 -14.99 3.31 7.07
N ALA A 150 -14.37 3.08 5.91
CA ALA A 150 -14.56 1.87 5.12
C ALA A 150 -14.11 0.62 5.90
N LEU A 151 -12.95 0.67 6.57
CA LEU A 151 -12.48 -0.44 7.40
C LEU A 151 -13.45 -0.76 8.55
N ARG A 152 -14.01 0.28 9.19
CA ARG A 152 -15.06 0.12 10.20
C ARG A 152 -16.30 -0.54 9.59
N GLN A 153 -16.88 0.01 8.52
CA GLN A 153 -18.06 -0.57 7.87
C GLN A 153 -17.89 -2.04 7.47
N LEU A 154 -16.70 -2.42 6.99
CA LEU A 154 -16.36 -3.80 6.62
C LEU A 154 -16.10 -4.72 7.85
N SER A 155 -15.87 -4.15 9.03
CA SER A 155 -15.68 -4.87 10.30
C SER A 155 -16.95 -4.89 11.17
N ASP A 156 -17.75 -3.82 11.14
CA ASP A 156 -18.95 -3.58 11.94
C ASP A 156 -20.13 -4.46 11.48
N GLY A 157 -19.99 -5.17 10.36
CA GLY A 157 -20.83 -6.31 10.01
C GLY A 157 -20.72 -7.48 11.00
N GLU A 158 -19.65 -7.53 11.84
CA GLU A 158 -19.48 -8.50 12.92
C GLU A 158 -18.98 -7.90 14.26
N ILE A 159 -18.65 -6.61 14.35
CA ILE A 159 -18.08 -6.00 15.57
C ILE A 159 -18.99 -4.94 16.20
N THR A 160 -19.52 -5.27 17.38
CA THR A 160 -20.11 -4.33 18.34
C THR A 160 -19.05 -3.30 18.78
N GLY A 161 -19.24 -2.03 18.40
CA GLY A 161 -18.26 -0.97 18.65
C GLY A 161 -18.12 -0.58 20.14
N PRO A 162 -16.93 -0.10 20.58
CA PRO A 162 -16.77 0.56 21.86
C PRO A 162 -17.27 2.01 21.81
N SER A 163 -18.09 2.40 22.78
CA SER A 163 -18.59 3.76 22.92
C SER A 163 -17.48 4.73 23.37
N LEU A 164 -17.29 5.82 22.61
CA LEU A 164 -16.44 6.93 23.03
C LEU A 164 -17.12 7.66 24.19
N ARG A 165 -16.67 7.41 25.43
CA ARG A 165 -17.00 8.25 26.58
C ARG A 165 -16.53 9.69 26.28
N ARG A 166 -17.49 10.62 26.17
CA ARG A 166 -17.18 12.04 26.30
C ARG A 166 -16.71 12.29 27.73
N LEU A 167 -15.49 12.78 27.89
CA LEU A 167 -15.07 13.41 29.15
C LEU A 167 -15.88 14.71 29.32
N LYS A 168 -16.26 14.98 30.57
CA LYS A 168 -16.85 16.25 31.00
C LYS A 168 -15.77 17.30 31.16
#